data_AF-A0A6C0JPR8-F1
#
_entry.id   AF-A0A6C0JPR8-F1
#
_cell.length_a   1.000
_cell.length_b   1.000
_cell.length_c   1.000
_cell.angle_alpha   90.00
_cell.angle_beta   90.00
_cell.angle_gamma   90.00
#
_symmetry.space_group_name_H-M   'P 1'
#
loop_
_entity.id
_entity.type
_entity.pdbx_description
1 polymer ?
#
loop_
_entity_poly.entity_id
_entity_poly.type
_entity_poly.pdbx_seq_one_letter_code
_entity_poly.pdbx_strand_id
1 'polypeptide(L)'
;MEIHFITIQVSAPTYWGFQYKVPLDYAISVTPESLAKETQTHMKNFFETHNLQELKDGVDLLNLHFHRAITPSDTVVYLCDHTEKNP
;
A
#
# COMPACT_ATOMS: atom_id res chain seq x y z
N MET A 1 -0.16 18.71 19.36
CA MET A 1 0.03 18.51 17.91
C MET A 1 -1.02 17.55 17.45
N GLU A 2 -1.82 17.94 16.46
CA GLU A 2 -2.83 17.07 15.86
C GLU A 2 -2.13 16.17 14.84
N ILE A 3 -2.28 14.85 14.99
CA ILE A 3 -1.69 13.88 14.06
C ILE A 3 -2.61 13.80 12.86
N HIS A 4 -2.11 14.27 11.72
CA HIS A 4 -2.81 14.17 10.46
C HIS A 4 -2.58 12.78 9.86
N PHE A 5 -3.64 12.15 9.34
CA PHE A 5 -3.57 10.83 8.72
C PHE A 5 -3.92 10.91 7.24
N ILE A 6 -3.26 10.07 6.46
CA ILE A 6 -3.63 9.79 5.07
C ILE A 6 -4.06 8.33 4.94
N THR A 7 -4.87 8.05 3.93
CA THR A 7 -5.22 6.69 3.54
C THR A 7 -4.28 6.22 2.43
N ILE A 8 -3.61 5.09 2.65
CA ILE A 8 -2.97 4.32 1.58
C ILE A 8 -4.00 3.33 1.06
N GLN A 9 -4.31 3.42 -0.23
CA GLN A 9 -5.31 2.59 -0.90
C GLN A 9 -4.63 1.73 -1.95
N VAL A 10 -4.67 0.40 -1.80
CA VAL A 10 -4.13 -0.51 -2.81
C VAL A 10 -5.03 -0.47 -4.04
N SER A 11 -4.42 -0.22 -5.19
CA SER A 11 -5.02 -0.04 -6.50
C SER A 11 -4.58 -1.17 -7.43
N ALA A 12 -4.66 -2.41 -6.95
CA ALA A 12 -4.33 -3.63 -7.69
C ALA A 12 -5.59 -4.50 -7.90
N PRO A 13 -5.70 -5.26 -9.01
CA PRO A 13 -6.77 -6.23 -9.19
C PRO A 13 -6.85 -7.19 -8.00
N THR A 14 -8.05 -7.58 -7.59
CA THR A 14 -8.32 -8.44 -6.41
C THR A 14 -8.08 -7.76 -5.05
N TYR A 15 -7.15 -6.80 -4.95
CA TYR A 15 -6.77 -6.14 -3.69
C TYR A 15 -7.33 -4.73 -3.51
N TRP A 16 -8.19 -4.26 -4.43
CA TRP A 16 -8.80 -2.93 -4.38
C TRP A 16 -9.54 -2.60 -3.07
N GLY A 17 -9.92 -3.61 -2.28
CA GLY A 17 -10.55 -3.40 -0.98
C GLY A 17 -9.57 -3.05 0.15
N PHE A 18 -8.26 -3.27 -0.04
CA PHE A 18 -7.29 -3.08 1.02
C PHE A 18 -6.85 -1.61 1.14
N GLN A 19 -7.09 -1.03 2.31
CA GLN A 19 -6.64 0.31 2.65
C GLN A 19 -6.33 0.40 4.13
N TYR A 20 -5.42 1.31 4.49
CA TYR A 20 -5.10 1.60 5.88
C TYR A 20 -4.67 3.06 6.04
N LYS A 21 -4.74 3.55 7.28
CA LYS A 21 -4.33 4.91 7.61
C LYS A 21 -2.90 4.92 8.15
N VAL A 22 -2.12 5.90 7.72
CA VAL A 22 -0.78 6.18 8.25
C VAL A 22 -0.66 7.65 8.62
N PRO A 23 0.15 8.01 9.63
CA PRO A 23 0.46 9.40 9.89
C PRO A 23 1.11 10.06 8.67
N LEU A 24 0.64 11.26 8.31
CA LEU A 24 1.13 12.02 7.16
C LEU A 24 2.63 12.29 7.26
N ASP A 25 3.09 12.72 8.45
CA ASP A 25 4.50 13.02 8.70
C ASP A 25 5.40 11.80 8.48
N TYR A 26 4.91 10.62 8.87
CA TYR A 26 5.60 9.36 8.61
C TYR A 26 5.69 9.08 7.11
N ALA A 27 4.55 9.12 6.42
CA ALA A 27 4.47 8.81 5.00
C ALA A 27 5.34 9.72 4.11
N ILE A 28 5.49 11.00 4.49
CA ILE A 28 6.39 11.94 3.80
C ILE A 28 7.87 11.65 4.12
N SER A 29 8.17 11.14 5.33
CA SER A 29 9.54 10.91 5.79
C SER A 29 10.21 9.65 5.23
N VAL A 30 9.43 8.70 4.72
CA VAL A 30 9.93 7.42 4.18
C VAL A 30 9.94 7.43 2.66
N THR A 31 10.78 6.57 2.07
CA THR A 31 10.76 6.43 0.60
C THR A 31 9.48 5.73 0.13
N PRO A 32 8.98 6.05 -1.06
CA PRO A 32 7.83 5.36 -1.66
C PRO A 32 8.00 3.83 -1.69
N GLU A 33 9.19 3.33 -2.00
CA GLU A 33 9.48 1.90 -2.06
C GLU A 33 9.42 1.24 -0.67
N SER A 34 9.87 1.95 0.37
CA SER A 34 9.83 1.44 1.75
C SER A 34 8.39 1.31 2.22
N LEU A 35 7.57 2.34 1.96
CA LEU A 35 6.14 2.33 2.32
C LEU A 35 5.35 1.30 1.50
N ALA A 36 5.73 1.06 0.24
CA ALA A 36 5.12 0.00 -0.58
C ALA A 36 5.40 -1.40 0.01
N LYS A 37 6.65 -1.67 0.42
CA LYS A 37 7.02 -2.93 1.10
C LYS A 37 6.29 -3.09 2.43
N GLU A 38 6.19 -2.03 3.23
CA GLU A 38 5.41 -2.04 4.46
C GLU A 38 3.94 -2.36 4.19
N THR A 39 3.36 -1.77 3.13
CA THR A 39 2.00 -2.08 2.70
C THR A 39 1.85 -3.57 2.38
N GLN A 40 2.81 -4.18 1.68
CA GLN A 40 2.79 -5.63 1.43
C GLN A 40 2.82 -6.44 2.74
N THR A 41 3.62 -6.04 3.72
CA THR A 41 3.62 -6.67 5.06
C THR A 41 2.26 -6.53 5.73
N HIS A 42 1.63 -5.36 5.68
CA HIS A 42 0.30 -5.12 6.24
C HIS A 42 -0.77 -5.99 5.57
N MET A 43 -0.73 -6.10 4.25
CA MET A 43 -1.61 -6.98 3.48
C MET A 43 -1.47 -8.44 3.92
N LYS A 44 -0.24 -8.96 3.99
CA LYS A 44 0.01 -10.35 4.41
C LYS A 44 -0.52 -10.63 5.81
N ASN A 45 -0.24 -9.76 6.77
CA ASN A 45 -0.72 -9.90 8.15
C ASN A 45 -2.25 -9.87 8.22
N PHE A 46 -2.89 -8.98 7.45
CA PHE A 46 -4.34 -8.91 7.39
C PHE A 46 -4.94 -10.20 6.80
N PHE A 47 -4.41 -10.69 5.68
CA PHE A 47 -4.92 -11.92 5.07
C PHE A 47 -4.67 -13.15 5.92
N GLU A 48 -3.53 -13.23 6.62
CA GLU A 48 -3.24 -14.30 7.59
C GLU A 48 -4.26 -14.32 8.73
N THR A 49 -4.49 -13.17 9.36
CA THR A 49 -5.43 -13.04 10.49
C THR A 49 -6.88 -13.37 10.13
N HIS A 50 -7.23 -13.28 8.85
CA HIS A 50 -8.56 -13.58 8.34
C HIS A 50 -8.65 -14.95 7.62
N ASN A 51 -7.61 -15.79 7.70
CA ASN A 51 -7.54 -17.09 7.04
C ASN A 51 -7.70 -17.03 5.51
N LEU A 52 -7.26 -15.92 4.89
CA LEU A 52 -7.32 -15.69 3.44
C LEU A 52 -5.98 -16.06 2.79
N GLN A 53 -5.59 -17.33 2.91
CA GLN A 53 -4.26 -17.79 2.52
C GLN A 53 -3.93 -17.53 1.04
N GLU A 54 -4.88 -17.73 0.13
CA GLU A 54 -4.67 -17.48 -1.31
C GLU A 54 -4.34 -16.01 -1.60
N LEU A 55 -5.01 -15.07 -0.93
CA LEU A 55 -4.72 -13.64 -1.06
C LEU A 55 -3.38 -13.28 -0.46
N LYS A 56 -3.02 -13.90 0.68
CA LYS A 56 -1.70 -13.71 1.31
C LYS A 56 -0.58 -14.13 0.37
N ASP A 57 -0.67 -15.31 -0.23
CA ASP A 57 0.37 -15.85 -1.10
C ASP A 57 0.50 -15.03 -2.39
N GLY A 58 -0.60 -14.44 -2.87
CA GLY A 58 -0.58 -13.55 -4.03
C GLY A 58 0.06 -12.18 -3.78
N VAL A 59 0.27 -11.74 -2.53
CA VAL A 59 0.89 -10.43 -2.24
C VAL A 59 2.34 -10.36 -2.73
N ASP A 60 3.08 -11.47 -2.67
CA ASP A 60 4.47 -11.55 -3.11
C ASP A 60 4.65 -11.37 -4.62
N LEU A 61 3.57 -11.52 -5.38
CA LEU A 61 3.57 -11.35 -6.84
C LEU A 61 3.28 -9.90 -7.27
N LEU A 62 2.88 -9.03 -6.34
CA LEU A 62 2.54 -7.65 -6.63
C LEU A 62 3.79 -6.78 -6.76
N ASN A 63 3.83 -5.95 -7.80
CA ASN A 63 4.83 -4.91 -8.00
C ASN A 63 4.24 -3.54 -7.61
N LEU A 64 4.05 -3.38 -6.30
CA LEU A 64 3.42 -2.20 -5.71
C LEU A 64 4.35 -0.99 -5.74
N HIS A 65 3.84 0.13 -6.25
CA HIS A 65 4.60 1.39 -6.31
C HIS A 65 3.66 2.59 -6.32
N PHE A 66 4.21 3.74 -5.90
CA PHE A 66 3.55 5.04 -5.99
C PHE A 66 3.95 5.74 -7.29
N HIS A 67 3.01 6.41 -7.96
CA HIS A 67 3.30 7.16 -9.20
C HIS A 67 3.91 8.54 -8.95
N ARG A 68 3.89 9.01 -7.70
CA ARG A 68 4.43 10.30 -7.28
C ARG A 68 4.79 10.28 -5.81
N ALA A 69 5.56 11.27 -5.38
CA ALA A 69 5.78 11.53 -3.96
C ALA A 69 4.48 11.91 -3.24
N ILE A 70 4.40 11.55 -1.97
CA ILE A 70 3.35 11.94 -1.04
C ILE A 70 3.61 13.38 -0.61
N THR A 71 2.57 14.21 -0.59
CA THR A 71 2.66 15.62 -0.25
C THR A 71 1.77 15.97 0.94
N PRO A 72 2.02 17.10 1.64
CA PRO A 72 1.21 17.50 2.78
C PRO A 72 -0.28 17.73 2.49
N SER A 73 -0.65 17.92 1.22
CA SER A 73 -2.05 18.11 0.79
C SER A 73 -2.78 16.79 0.53
N ASP A 74 -2.09 15.67 0.56
CA ASP A 74 -2.69 14.37 0.27
C ASP A 74 -3.62 13.91 1.39
N THR A 75 -4.71 13.26 0.98
CA THR A 75 -5.67 12.61 1.89
C THR A 75 -5.82 11.13 1.59
N VAL A 76 -5.75 10.78 0.31
CA VAL A 76 -5.69 9.40 -0.19
C VAL A 76 -4.56 9.31 -1.21
N VAL A 77 -3.73 8.28 -1.07
CA VAL A 77 -2.66 7.96 -2.01
C VAL A 77 -2.87 6.53 -2.51
N TYR A 78 -2.87 6.37 -3.82
CA TYR A 78 -3.05 5.08 -4.47
C TYR A 78 -1.72 4.37 -4.67
N LEU A 79 -1.67 3.10 -4.26
CA LEU A 79 -0.54 2.20 -4.45
C LEU A 79 -0.89 1.23 -5.58
N CYS A 80 -0.31 1.45 -6.75
CA CYS A 80 -0.64 0.73 -7.98
C CYS A 80 0.21 -0.53 -8.13
N ASP A 81 -0.35 -1.57 -8.74
CA ASP A 81 0.41 -2.73 -9.22
C ASP A 81 0.67 -2.58 -10.72
N HIS A 82 1.95 -2.64 -11.11
CA HIS A 82 2.32 -2.81 -12.52
C HIS A 82 3.01 -4.17 -12.66
N THR A 83 2.26 -5.18 -13.09
CA THR A 83 2.88 -6.32 -13.75
C THR A 83 3.66 -5.78 -14.94
N GLU A 84 4.98 -5.97 -14.99
CA GLU A 84 5.71 -5.81 -16.25
C GLU A 84 4.98 -6.66 -17.28
N LYS A 85 4.33 -6.01 -18.26
CA LYS A 85 3.87 -6.72 -19.44
C LYS A 85 5.16 -7.21 -20.10
N ASN A 86 5.50 -8.48 -19.89
CA ASN A 86 6.47 -9.14 -20.76
C ASN A 86 6.01 -8.86 -22.19
N PRO A 87 6.83 -8.17 -23.02
CA PRO A 87 6.49 -7.89 -24.41
C PRO A 87 6.35 -9.18 -25.22
#